data_AF-A0ABD3E874-F1
#
_entry.id   AF-A0ABD3E874-F1
#
_cell.length_a   1.000
_cell.length_b   1.000
_cell.length_c   1.000
_cell.angle_alpha   90.00
_cell.angle_beta   90.00
_cell.angle_gamma   90.00
#
_symmetry.space_group_name_H-M   'P 1'
#
loop_
_entity.id
_entity.type
_entity.pdbx_description
1 polymer ?
#
loop_
_entity_poly.entity_id
_entity_poly.type
_entity_poly.pdbx_seq_one_letter_code
_entity_poly.pdbx_strand_id
1 'polypeptide(L)'
;MPDPSLIKDIKLSISIPVMAKSRVGHFVEAQILESIGVDYIDKSEALAIADADHFINKVDTRMSTGYSILTRDYSKIIQLFLL
;
A
#
# COMPACT_ATOMS: atom_id res chain seq x y z
N MET A 1 0.23 8.90 1.82
CA MET A 1 -0.79 7.96 1.29
C MET A 1 -1.74 8.71 0.35
N PRO A 2 -2.17 8.11 -0.77
CA PRO A 2 -3.20 8.70 -1.65
C PRO A 2 -4.57 8.81 -0.98
N ASP A 3 -5.46 9.66 -1.51
CA ASP A 3 -6.84 9.79 -1.01
C ASP A 3 -7.61 8.46 -1.08
N PRO A 4 -8.25 8.01 0.01
CA PRO A 4 -9.05 6.78 0.05
C PRO A 4 -10.15 6.68 -1.02
N SER A 5 -10.78 7.79 -1.37
CA SER A 5 -11.88 7.86 -2.35
C SER A 5 -11.35 7.57 -3.74
N LEU A 6 -10.21 8.17 -4.09
CA LEU A 6 -9.53 7.92 -5.36
C LEU A 6 -9.15 6.44 -5.53
N ILE A 7 -8.66 5.81 -4.45
CA ILE A 7 -8.30 4.39 -4.47
C ILE A 7 -9.53 3.53 -4.78
N LYS A 8 -10.68 3.83 -4.17
CA LYS A 8 -11.94 3.12 -4.42
C LYS A 8 -12.41 3.28 -5.86
N ASP A 9 -12.38 4.50 -6.38
CA ASP A 9 -12.79 4.79 -7.75
C ASP A 9 -11.94 4.01 -8.76
N ILE A 10 -10.62 3.97 -8.54
CA ILE A 10 -9.70 3.21 -9.38
C ILE A 10 -10.02 1.72 -9.28
N LYS A 11 -10.14 1.17 -8.06
CA LYS A 11 -10.49 -0.26 -7.87
C LYS A 11 -11.79 -0.67 -8.57
N LEU A 12 -12.76 0.24 -8.66
CA LEU A 12 -14.02 -0.02 -9.37
C LEU A 12 -13.87 0.05 -10.90
N SER A 13 -12.88 0.80 -11.39
CA SER A 13 -12.68 1.04 -12.82
C SER A 13 -11.84 -0.03 -13.54
N ILE A 14 -11.04 -0.81 -12.82
CA ILE A 14 -10.09 -1.77 -13.41
C ILE A 14 -10.17 -3.15 -12.77
N SER A 15 -9.93 -4.18 -13.57
CA SER A 15 -9.96 -5.58 -13.14
C SER A 15 -8.60 -6.13 -12.71
N ILE A 16 -7.55 -5.31 -12.76
CA ILE A 16 -6.19 -5.71 -12.35
C ILE A 16 -5.90 -5.26 -10.92
N PRO A 17 -5.05 -6.00 -10.17
CA PRO A 17 -4.76 -5.66 -8.78
C PRO A 17 -4.20 -4.25 -8.60
N VAL A 18 -4.66 -3.58 -7.54
CA VAL A 18 -4.29 -2.19 -7.21
C VAL A 18 -3.31 -2.17 -6.05
N MET A 19 -2.20 -1.46 -6.25
CA MET A 19 -1.22 -1.18 -5.21
C MET A 19 -1.31 0.29 -4.78
N ALA A 20 -1.35 0.51 -3.46
CA ALA A 20 -1.28 1.83 -2.86
C ALA A 20 -0.04 1.98 -1.98
N LYS A 21 0.48 3.21 -1.89
CA LYS A 21 1.67 3.52 -1.10
C LYS A 21 1.33 4.03 0.29
N SER A 22 2.07 3.54 1.28
CA SER A 22 2.10 4.04 2.67
C SER A 22 3.49 4.57 2.98
N ARG A 23 3.57 5.58 3.86
CA ARG A 23 4.84 6.04 4.41
C ARG A 23 5.48 4.96 5.28
N VAL A 24 6.81 4.96 5.30
CA VAL A 24 7.60 4.14 6.22
C VAL A 24 7.27 4.57 7.67
N GLY A 25 6.94 3.58 8.52
CA GLY A 25 6.63 3.78 9.93
C GLY A 25 5.20 4.23 10.26
N HIS A 26 4.38 4.58 9.26
CA HIS A 26 3.02 5.08 9.49
C HIS A 26 1.95 3.96 9.48
N PHE A 27 1.88 3.15 10.53
CA PHE A 27 0.98 1.97 10.57
C PHE A 27 -0.51 2.29 10.37
N VAL A 28 -0.95 3.50 10.74
CA VAL A 28 -2.34 3.95 10.52
C VAL A 28 -2.66 4.08 9.03
N GLU A 29 -1.69 4.49 8.19
CA GLU A 29 -1.91 4.55 6.74
C GLU A 29 -2.10 3.13 6.17
N ALA A 30 -1.31 2.17 6.64
CA ALA A 30 -1.47 0.78 6.25
C ALA A 30 -2.83 0.20 6.69
N GLN A 31 -3.32 0.53 7.89
CA GLN A 31 -4.65 0.11 8.37
C GLN A 31 -5.79 0.73 7.55
N ILE A 32 -5.67 2.00 7.16
CA ILE A 32 -6.63 2.67 6.28
C ILE A 32 -6.66 1.97 4.92
N LEU A 33 -5.49 1.71 4.31
CA LEU A 33 -5.38 1.02 3.03
C LEU A 33 -5.93 -0.42 3.10
N GLU A 34 -5.69 -1.14 4.19
CA GLU A 34 -6.26 -2.46 4.46
C GLU A 34 -7.79 -2.39 4.53
N SER A 35 -8.35 -1.40 5.22
CA SER A 35 -9.80 -1.21 5.35
C SER A 35 -10.48 -0.84 4.03
N ILE A 36 -9.76 -0.19 3.12
CA ILE A 36 -10.21 0.10 1.75
C ILE A 36 -10.11 -1.14 0.86
N GLY A 37 -9.32 -2.14 1.28
CA GLY A 37 -9.17 -3.42 0.62
C GLY A 37 -8.20 -3.37 -0.56
N VAL A 38 -7.14 -2.57 -0.52
CA VAL A 38 -6.12 -2.59 -1.60
C VAL A 38 -5.47 -3.97 -1.69
N ASP A 39 -5.12 -4.38 -2.91
CA ASP A 39 -4.55 -5.70 -3.17
C ASP A 39 -3.08 -5.77 -2.74
N TYR A 40 -2.39 -4.62 -2.72
CA TYR A 40 -1.01 -4.49 -2.24
C TYR A 40 -0.76 -3.14 -1.55
N ILE A 41 0.07 -3.17 -0.49
CA ILE A 41 0.58 -1.96 0.17
C ILE A 41 2.10 -1.91 -0.03
N ASP A 42 2.57 -0.83 -0.65
CA ASP A 42 4.00 -0.55 -0.83
C ASP A 42 4.48 0.43 0.25
N LYS A 43 5.45 0.01 1.05
CA LYS A 43 6.11 0.82 2.09
C LYS A 43 7.31 1.51 1.44
N SER A 44 7.01 2.58 0.72
CA SER A 44 8.00 3.22 -0.13
C SER A 44 8.78 4.28 0.65
N GLU A 45 10.10 4.16 0.70
CA GLU A 45 11.02 5.22 1.14
C GLU A 45 11.00 6.45 0.21
N ALA A 46 10.40 6.32 -0.97
CA ALA A 46 10.16 7.43 -1.88
C ALA A 46 9.13 8.44 -1.31
N LEU A 47 8.37 8.06 -0.29
CA LEU A 47 7.54 8.98 0.49
C LEU A 47 8.31 9.47 1.72
N ALA A 48 8.02 10.70 2.17
CA ALA A 48 8.60 11.24 3.40
C ALA A 48 8.45 10.24 4.57
N ILE A 49 9.58 9.93 5.20
CA ILE A 49 9.66 8.99 6.31
C ILE A 49 8.82 9.54 7.47
N ALA A 50 7.84 8.76 7.96
CA ALA A 50 7.02 9.17 9.10
C ALA A 50 7.66 8.78 10.44
N ASP A 51 8.34 7.63 10.47
CA ASP A 51 9.19 7.19 11.57
C ASP A 51 10.39 6.43 10.97
N ALA A 52 11.61 6.86 11.33
CA ALA A 52 12.86 6.31 10.80
C ALA A 52 13.37 5.11 11.62
N ASP A 53 12.94 4.99 12.88
CA ASP A 53 13.43 3.98 13.81
C ASP A 53 12.49 2.78 13.88
N HIS A 54 11.20 2.97 13.59
CA HIS A 54 10.20 1.91 13.65
C HIS A 54 9.52 1.68 12.30
N PHE A 55 9.84 0.54 11.70
CA PHE A 55 9.13 0.04 10.53
C PHE A 55 7.85 -0.69 10.95
N ILE A 56 6.78 -0.54 10.17
CA ILE A 56 5.52 -1.27 10.39
C ILE A 56 5.79 -2.78 10.32
N ASN A 57 5.55 -3.50 11.42
CA ASN A 57 5.72 -4.95 11.48
C ASN A 57 4.56 -5.67 10.76
N LYS A 58 4.89 -6.63 9.89
CA LYS A 58 3.91 -7.38 9.08
C LYS A 58 2.97 -8.25 9.92
N VAL A 59 3.40 -8.64 11.13
CA VAL A 59 2.61 -9.47 12.05
C VAL A 59 1.49 -8.67 12.73
N ASP A 60 1.63 -7.35 12.83
CA ASP A 60 0.66 -6.46 13.50
C ASP A 60 -0.53 -6.13 12.58
N THR A 61 -0.30 -6.17 11.27
CA THR A 61 -1.35 -6.13 10.25
C THR A 61 -1.89 -7.54 10.03
N ARG A 62 -3.21 -7.76 10.09
CA ARG A 62 -3.86 -9.08 9.90
C ARG A 62 -3.87 -9.50 8.42
N MET A 63 -2.75 -9.39 7.74
CA MET A 63 -2.63 -9.72 6.33
C MET A 63 -2.33 -11.21 6.15
N SER A 64 -3.31 -11.92 5.58
CA SER A 64 -3.14 -13.24 4.97
C SER A 64 -1.95 -13.23 4.00
N THR A 65 -1.09 -14.24 4.13
CA THR A 65 0.16 -14.49 3.42
C THR A 65 0.10 -14.19 1.90
N GLY A 66 0.45 -12.97 1.51
CA GLY A 66 0.69 -12.59 0.10
C GLY A 66 1.55 -11.33 -0.12
N TYR A 67 1.82 -10.57 0.95
CA TYR A 67 2.35 -9.20 0.86
C TYR A 67 3.88 -9.14 1.05
N SER A 68 4.61 -9.77 0.13
CA SER A 68 6.07 -9.63 0.03
C SER A 68 6.41 -9.27 -1.41
N ILE A 69 6.11 -8.05 -1.87
CA ILE A 69 6.73 -7.55 -3.11
C ILE A 69 8.02 -6.83 -2.71
N LEU A 70 8.95 -7.61 -2.16
CA LEU A 70 10.34 -7.37 -2.44
C LEU A 70 10.64 -8.28 -3.63
N THR A 71 10.79 -7.68 -4.79
CA THR A 71 11.23 -8.27 -6.07
C THR A 71 10.14 -8.96 -6.91
N ARG A 72 9.88 -8.39 -8.10
CA ARG A 72 10.03 -9.03 -9.43
C ARG A 72 8.91 -9.04 -10.46
N ASP A 73 7.70 -8.50 -10.25
CA ASP A 73 6.85 -8.21 -11.42
C ASP A 73 5.76 -7.14 -11.19
N TYR A 74 6.10 -5.88 -11.48
CA TYR A 74 5.15 -4.76 -11.48
C TYR A 74 4.24 -4.76 -12.72
N SER A 75 4.53 -5.60 -13.73
CA SER A 75 3.93 -5.53 -15.06
C SER A 75 2.41 -5.74 -15.09
N LYS A 76 1.83 -6.29 -14.02
CA LYS A 76 0.40 -6.60 -13.90
C LYS A 76 -0.33 -5.79 -12.83
N ILE A 77 0.36 -4.87 -12.14
CA ILE A 77 -0.19 -4.11 -11.02
C ILE A 77 -0.23 -2.64 -11.43
N ILE A 78 -1.39 -2.00 -11.29
CA ILE A 78 -1.44 -0.54 -11.37
C ILE A 78 -0.91 0.03 -10.06
N GLN A 79 0.23 0.71 -10.15
CA GLN A 79 0.82 1.44 -9.04
C GLN A 79 0.18 2.83 -8.97
N LEU A 80 -0.55 3.11 -7.89
CA LEU A 80 -1.10 4.44 -7.67
C LEU A 80 0.02 5.39 -7.22
N PHE A 81 0.61 6.09 -8.18
CA PHE A 81 1.61 7.12 -7.95
C PHE A 81 0.95 8.49 -8.15
N LEU A 82 0.48 9.10 -7.06
CA LEU A 82 0.24 10.54 -7.03
C LEU A 82 1.32 11.18 -6.15
N LEU A 83 1.88 12.27 -6.68
CA LEU A 83 2.87 13.17 -6.09
C LEU A 83 2.59 13.47 -4.60
#